data_AF-A0A2V6KP97-F1
#
_entry.id   AF-A0A2V6KP97-F1
#
_cell.length_a   1.000
_cell.length_b   1.000
_cell.length_c   1.000
_cell.angle_alpha   90.00
_cell.angle_beta   90.00
_cell.angle_gamma   90.00
#
_symmetry.space_group_name_H-M   'P 1'
#
loop_
_entity.id
_entity.type
_entity.pdbx_description
1 polymer ?
#
loop_
_entity_poly.entity_id
_entity_poly.type
_entity_poly.pdbx_seq_one_letter_code
_entity_poly.pdbx_strand_id
1 'polypeptide(L)'
;DRQLAGLPAHSSQEVYESLSARALEKLGHGQDVPRDLQAHQIRFSAPDVFPPRPLYEIFDSKFWHANYADGSFFKNKVVIVGSSAQVAHDVFATPLGPETPGPSLHFHAIAAALDHEFLRATPLFVDYVLIGGAGVLAWALIAFARRPLICLIALFAICTAYLGVARILYDRAGLFILVVPTLAAWNASRKCARAARSNDTSPKI
;
A
#
# COMPACT_ATOMS: atom_id res chain seq x y z
N ASP A 1 4.34 1.90 16.49
CA ASP A 1 5.66 2.21 17.04
C ASP A 1 6.76 2.18 15.98
N ARG A 2 7.59 3.23 15.91
CA ARG A 2 8.81 3.32 15.06
C ARG A 2 10.04 3.59 15.93
N GLN A 3 10.11 2.96 17.09
CA GLN A 3 11.06 3.35 18.14
C GLN A 3 12.53 3.19 17.73
N LEU A 4 12.83 2.36 16.73
CA LEU A 4 14.19 2.06 16.28
C LEU A 4 14.51 2.55 14.85
N ALA A 5 13.54 3.12 14.12
CA ALA A 5 13.75 3.54 12.75
C ALA A 5 14.69 4.76 12.69
N GLY A 6 15.83 4.62 12.01
CA GLY A 6 16.83 5.69 11.86
C GLY A 6 17.85 5.81 13.00
N LEU A 7 17.79 4.93 14.00
CA LEU A 7 18.85 4.81 15.01
C LEU A 7 20.00 3.93 14.48
N PRO A 8 21.27 4.26 14.80
CA PRO A 8 22.39 3.39 14.47
C PRO A 8 22.26 2.06 15.23
N ALA A 9 22.61 0.96 14.55
CA ALA A 9 22.59 -0.36 15.17
C ALA A 9 23.53 -0.38 16.39
N HIS A 10 23.04 -0.89 17.52
CA HIS A 10 23.85 -1.02 18.72
C HIS A 10 24.64 -2.33 18.68
N SER A 11 25.89 -2.34 19.16
CA SER A 11 26.77 -3.52 19.05
C SER A 11 26.29 -4.75 19.83
N SER A 12 25.37 -4.58 20.79
CA SER A 12 24.74 -5.67 21.54
C SER A 12 23.33 -6.04 21.01
N GLN A 13 22.92 -5.49 19.88
CA GLN A 13 21.59 -5.73 19.32
C GLN A 13 21.55 -7.08 18.61
N GLU A 14 20.65 -7.95 19.04
CA GLU A 14 20.33 -9.19 18.34
C GLU A 14 19.19 -8.92 17.34
N VAL A 15 19.38 -9.32 16.09
CA VAL A 15 18.38 -9.17 15.03
C VAL A 15 17.57 -10.45 14.93
N TYR A 16 16.31 -10.39 15.35
CA TYR A 16 15.36 -11.48 15.15
C TYR A 16 14.70 -11.34 13.78
N GLU A 17 14.99 -12.28 12.90
CA GLU A 17 14.35 -12.35 11.60
C GLU A 17 12.92 -12.84 11.68
N SER A 18 12.06 -12.28 10.84
CA SER A 18 10.69 -12.75 10.68
C SER A 18 10.66 -14.15 10.03
N LEU A 19 9.53 -14.86 10.19
CA LEU A 19 9.29 -16.13 9.51
C LEU A 19 9.56 -16.04 7.99
N SER A 20 9.06 -14.97 7.36
CA SER A 20 9.23 -14.72 5.92
C SER A 20 10.70 -14.50 5.54
N ALA A 21 11.45 -13.74 6.33
CA ALA A 21 12.89 -13.51 6.10
C ALA A 21 13.67 -14.83 6.22
N ARG A 22 13.46 -15.60 7.30
CA ARG A 22 14.10 -16.91 7.47
C ARG A 22 13.73 -17.90 6.39
N ALA A 23 12.48 -17.90 5.92
CA ALA A 23 12.05 -18.74 4.81
C ALA A 23 12.81 -18.39 3.53
N LEU A 24 12.94 -17.10 3.19
CA LEU A 24 13.70 -16.63 2.03
C LEU A 24 15.18 -17.00 2.12
N GLU A 25 15.81 -16.86 3.29
CA GLU A 25 17.19 -17.30 3.49
C GLU A 25 17.35 -18.80 3.22
N LYS A 26 16.43 -19.64 3.74
CA LYS A 26 16.45 -21.09 3.52
C LYS A 26 16.18 -21.49 2.07
N LEU A 27 15.46 -20.65 1.33
CA LEU A 27 15.22 -20.83 -0.10
C LEU A 27 16.38 -20.36 -0.98
N GLY A 28 17.44 -19.77 -0.40
CA GLY A 28 18.57 -19.21 -1.15
C GLY A 28 18.34 -17.78 -1.64
N HIS A 29 17.25 -17.15 -1.22
CA HIS A 29 16.80 -15.80 -1.58
C HIS A 29 17.08 -14.77 -0.47
N GLY A 30 18.08 -15.02 0.39
CA GLY A 30 18.42 -14.13 1.51
C GLY A 30 18.89 -12.73 1.09
N GLN A 31 19.31 -12.57 -0.17
CA GLN A 31 19.67 -11.27 -0.75
C GLN A 31 18.45 -10.37 -1.04
N ASP A 32 17.27 -10.98 -1.20
CA ASP A 32 16.02 -10.29 -1.53
C ASP A 32 15.35 -9.72 -0.26
N VAL A 33 15.86 -10.08 0.93
CA VAL A 33 15.37 -9.61 2.23
C VAL A 33 16.00 -8.25 2.57
N PRO A 34 15.20 -7.18 2.79
CA PRO A 34 15.72 -5.92 3.29
C PRO A 34 16.35 -6.10 4.67
N ARG A 35 17.62 -5.73 4.81
CA ARG A 35 18.41 -5.85 6.06
C ARG A 35 18.52 -4.55 6.85
N ASP A 36 17.61 -3.62 6.60
CA ASP A 36 17.52 -2.37 7.33
C ASP A 36 16.40 -2.41 8.38
N LEU A 37 16.42 -1.44 9.29
CA LEU A 37 15.37 -1.26 10.30
C LEU A 37 14.23 -0.35 9.78
N GLN A 38 14.18 -0.11 8.47
CA GLN A 38 13.15 0.73 7.86
C GLN A 38 11.92 -0.12 7.56
N ALA A 39 10.76 0.51 7.66
CA ALA A 39 9.53 -0.12 7.24
C ALA A 39 9.47 -0.11 5.72
N HIS A 40 9.42 -1.30 5.11
CA HIS A 40 9.15 -1.46 3.68
C HIS A 40 7.68 -1.81 3.50
N GLN A 41 6.98 -1.02 2.69
CA GLN A 41 5.62 -1.36 2.29
C GLN A 41 5.71 -2.42 1.18
N ILE A 42 4.88 -3.45 1.25
CA ILE A 42 4.83 -4.49 0.20
C ILE A 42 3.64 -4.24 -0.73
N ARG A 43 3.81 -4.58 -2.00
CA ARG A 43 2.67 -4.75 -2.89
C ARG A 43 1.98 -6.08 -2.60
N PHE A 44 0.68 -6.04 -2.39
CA PHE A 44 -0.12 -7.25 -2.26
C PHE A 44 -0.48 -7.80 -3.64
N SER A 45 -0.32 -9.11 -3.80
CA SER A 45 -0.83 -9.88 -4.94
C SER A 45 -2.36 -9.95 -4.92
N ALA A 46 -2.98 -10.54 -5.94
CA ALA A 46 -4.43 -10.71 -5.95
C ALA A 46 -4.93 -11.53 -4.73
N PRO A 47 -6.14 -11.25 -4.22
CA PRO A 47 -6.63 -11.81 -2.94
C PRO A 47 -6.72 -13.33 -2.89
N ASP A 48 -6.92 -13.97 -4.03
CA ASP A 48 -7.21 -15.40 -4.21
C ASP A 48 -6.01 -16.22 -4.69
N VAL A 49 -4.81 -15.62 -4.76
CA VAL A 49 -3.59 -16.28 -5.27
C VAL A 49 -3.11 -17.40 -4.35
N PHE A 50 -3.36 -17.29 -3.04
CA PHE A 50 -2.93 -18.27 -2.04
C PHE A 50 -4.14 -18.95 -1.39
N PRO A 51 -4.80 -19.90 -2.08
CA PRO A 51 -5.99 -20.56 -1.56
C PRO A 51 -5.64 -21.47 -0.37
N PRO A 52 -6.30 -21.31 0.79
CA PRO A 52 -6.05 -22.16 1.95
C PRO A 52 -6.48 -23.60 1.67
N ARG A 53 -5.74 -24.55 2.24
CA ARG A 53 -6.07 -25.98 2.20
C ARG A 53 -6.41 -26.46 3.60
N PRO A 54 -7.56 -27.12 3.81
CA PRO A 54 -7.91 -27.62 5.13
C PRO A 54 -6.91 -28.68 5.58
N LEU A 55 -6.31 -28.46 6.75
CA LEU A 55 -5.27 -29.35 7.29
C LEU A 55 -5.76 -30.79 7.48
N TYR A 56 -7.06 -30.99 7.77
CA TYR A 56 -7.62 -32.32 7.98
C TYR A 56 -7.57 -33.22 6.73
N GLU A 57 -7.58 -32.64 5.52
CA GLU A 57 -7.57 -33.41 4.27
C GLU A 57 -6.24 -34.16 4.06
N ILE A 58 -5.19 -33.76 4.77
CA ILE A 58 -3.88 -34.42 4.72
C ILE A 58 -3.89 -35.69 5.58
N PHE A 59 -4.72 -35.74 6.62
CA PHE A 59 -4.77 -36.88 7.54
C PHE A 59 -5.76 -37.96 7.12
N ASP A 60 -6.73 -37.64 6.26
CA ASP A 60 -7.66 -38.62 5.69
C ASP A 60 -7.07 -39.20 4.40
N SER A 61 -6.90 -40.52 4.35
CA SER A 61 -6.25 -41.20 3.22
C SER A 61 -7.00 -41.03 1.89
N LYS A 62 -8.33 -40.90 1.93
CA LYS A 62 -9.14 -40.69 0.73
C LYS A 62 -8.94 -39.30 0.17
N PHE A 63 -8.97 -38.27 1.03
CA PHE A 63 -8.71 -36.89 0.59
C PHE A 63 -7.25 -36.67 0.21
N TRP A 64 -6.30 -37.28 0.93
CA TRP A 64 -4.87 -37.21 0.64
C TRP A 64 -4.55 -37.71 -0.78
N HIS A 65 -5.08 -38.87 -1.14
CA HIS A 65 -4.91 -39.44 -2.47
C HIS A 65 -5.64 -38.61 -3.54
N ALA A 66 -6.92 -38.29 -3.32
CA ALA A 66 -7.76 -37.64 -4.31
C ALA A 66 -7.38 -36.17 -4.60
N ASN A 67 -7.04 -35.39 -3.57
CA ASN A 67 -6.80 -33.95 -3.70
C ASN A 67 -5.31 -33.61 -3.89
N TYR A 68 -4.40 -34.43 -3.34
CA TYR A 68 -2.97 -34.11 -3.27
C TYR A 68 -2.05 -35.14 -3.93
N ALA A 69 -2.61 -36.18 -4.55
CA ALA A 69 -1.88 -37.23 -5.25
C ALA A 69 -0.70 -37.76 -4.42
N ASP A 70 -1.03 -38.19 -3.20
CA ASP A 70 -0.12 -38.73 -2.19
C ASP A 70 1.06 -37.80 -1.84
N GLY A 71 0.83 -36.49 -1.88
CA GLY A 71 1.80 -35.46 -1.50
C GLY A 71 2.64 -34.92 -2.66
N SER A 72 2.51 -35.49 -3.86
CA SER A 72 3.15 -34.95 -5.06
C SER A 72 2.72 -33.50 -5.35
N PHE A 73 1.50 -33.12 -4.96
CA PHE A 73 1.01 -31.74 -5.04
C PHE A 73 1.90 -30.73 -4.32
N PHE A 74 2.48 -31.08 -3.17
CA PHE A 74 3.28 -30.17 -2.35
C PHE A 74 4.77 -30.15 -2.73
N LYS A 75 5.20 -31.04 -3.62
CA LYS A 75 6.60 -31.16 -4.03
C LYS A 75 7.08 -29.87 -4.69
N ASN A 76 8.25 -29.38 -4.27
CA ASN A 76 8.87 -28.15 -4.75
C ASN A 76 8.02 -26.87 -4.53
N LYS A 77 7.09 -26.88 -3.56
CA LYS A 77 6.28 -25.73 -3.20
C LYS A 77 6.61 -25.27 -1.77
N VAL A 78 6.47 -23.98 -1.53
CA VAL A 78 6.49 -23.41 -0.17
C VAL A 78 5.09 -23.58 0.43
N VAL A 79 5.01 -24.25 1.57
CA VAL A 79 3.77 -24.47 2.31
C VAL A 79 3.90 -23.79 3.67
N ILE A 80 3.00 -22.87 3.96
CA ILE A 80 2.89 -22.24 5.28
C ILE A 80 1.71 -22.88 5.98
N VAL A 81 1.98 -23.45 7.16
CA VAL A 81 0.96 -24.06 8.01
C VAL A 81 0.68 -23.09 9.15
N GLY A 82 -0.57 -22.67 9.27
CA GLY A 82 -1.01 -21.79 10.34
C GLY A 82 -2.54 -21.77 10.44
N SER A 83 -3.05 -21.14 11.49
CA SER A 83 -4.49 -21.05 11.70
C SER A 83 -5.09 -20.03 10.73
N SER A 84 -6.06 -20.45 9.92
CA SER A 84 -6.91 -19.54 9.14
C SER A 84 -8.21 -19.19 9.86
N ALA A 85 -8.41 -19.68 11.10
CA ALA A 85 -9.63 -19.44 11.86
C ALA A 85 -9.58 -18.07 12.55
N GLN A 86 -10.61 -17.26 12.38
CA GLN A 86 -10.74 -15.95 13.05
C GLN A 86 -10.65 -16.05 14.58
N VAL A 87 -11.11 -17.16 15.17
CA VAL A 87 -11.04 -17.42 16.62
C VAL A 87 -9.59 -17.49 17.13
N ALA A 88 -8.62 -17.83 16.27
CA ALA A 88 -7.21 -17.83 16.61
C ALA A 88 -6.60 -16.42 16.64
N HIS A 89 -7.37 -15.38 16.25
CA HIS A 89 -6.95 -13.97 16.20
C HIS A 89 -5.69 -13.71 15.36
N ASP A 90 -5.33 -14.65 14.47
CA ASP A 90 -4.23 -14.51 13.50
C ASP A 90 -4.75 -13.93 12.19
N VAL A 91 -5.45 -12.81 12.31
CA VAL A 91 -6.07 -12.06 11.21
C VAL A 91 -5.71 -10.59 11.33
N PHE A 92 -5.38 -9.97 10.21
CA PHE A 92 -4.91 -8.60 10.16
C PHE A 92 -5.69 -7.80 9.12
N ALA A 93 -5.96 -6.53 9.45
CA ALA A 93 -6.53 -5.58 8.50
C ALA A 93 -5.47 -5.20 7.46
N THR A 94 -5.71 -5.60 6.21
CA THR A 94 -4.86 -5.24 5.07
C THR A 94 -5.69 -4.59 3.97
N PRO A 95 -5.06 -4.00 2.94
CA PRO A 95 -5.80 -3.49 1.78
C PRO A 95 -6.62 -4.56 1.05
N LEU A 96 -6.33 -5.86 1.22
CA LEU A 96 -7.11 -6.96 0.64
C LEU A 96 -8.44 -7.20 1.38
N GLY A 97 -8.49 -6.85 2.65
CA GLY A 97 -9.68 -7.02 3.49
C GLY A 97 -9.38 -6.86 4.98
N PRO A 98 -10.42 -6.65 5.81
CA PRO A 98 -10.27 -6.45 7.25
C PRO A 98 -9.76 -7.68 8.00
N GLU A 99 -9.92 -8.87 7.41
CA GLU A 99 -9.72 -10.17 8.06
C GLU A 99 -8.74 -11.03 7.26
N THR A 100 -7.57 -10.49 6.92
CA THR A 100 -6.57 -11.23 6.12
C THR A 100 -5.82 -12.23 7.01
N PRO A 101 -5.81 -13.54 6.69
CA PRO A 101 -5.11 -14.52 7.52
C PRO A 101 -3.60 -14.29 7.57
N GLY A 102 -2.99 -14.49 8.75
CA GLY A 102 -1.55 -14.38 8.97
C GLY A 102 -0.69 -15.22 8.01
N PRO A 103 -1.02 -16.49 7.74
CA PRO A 103 -0.30 -17.31 6.75
C PRO A 103 -0.30 -16.70 5.34
N SER A 104 -1.43 -16.14 4.91
CA SER A 104 -1.55 -15.46 3.61
C SER A 104 -0.72 -14.19 3.59
N LEU A 105 -0.68 -13.43 4.70
CA LEU A 105 0.17 -12.24 4.82
C LEU A 105 1.66 -12.57 4.66
N HIS A 106 2.12 -13.68 5.26
CA HIS A 106 3.49 -14.15 5.07
C HIS A 106 3.80 -14.53 3.61
N PHE A 107 2.85 -15.14 2.90
CA PHE A 107 3.01 -15.42 1.47
C PHE A 107 3.12 -14.15 0.64
N HIS A 108 2.28 -13.13 0.90
CA HIS A 108 2.41 -11.84 0.21
C HIS A 108 3.75 -11.17 0.49
N ALA A 109 4.27 -11.25 1.73
CA ALA A 109 5.58 -10.70 2.06
C ALA A 109 6.73 -11.43 1.35
N ILE A 110 6.68 -12.77 1.29
CA ILE A 110 7.66 -13.59 0.56
C ILE A 110 7.60 -13.28 -0.94
N ALA A 111 6.40 -13.23 -1.53
CA ALA A 111 6.22 -12.92 -2.94
C ALA A 111 6.74 -11.52 -3.29
N ALA A 112 6.39 -10.50 -2.50
CA ALA A 112 6.87 -9.14 -2.72
C ALA A 112 8.39 -9.02 -2.60
N ALA A 113 9.02 -9.79 -1.70
CA ALA A 113 10.48 -9.83 -1.59
C ALA A 113 11.12 -10.49 -2.82
N LEU A 114 10.62 -11.65 -3.24
CA LEU A 114 11.13 -12.36 -4.43
C LEU A 114 11.03 -11.48 -5.69
N ASP A 115 9.89 -10.81 -5.88
CA ASP A 115 9.64 -9.95 -7.05
C ASP A 115 10.22 -8.54 -6.90
N HIS A 116 10.87 -8.24 -5.76
CA HIS A 116 11.40 -6.90 -5.42
C HIS A 116 10.34 -5.78 -5.49
N GLU A 117 9.08 -6.11 -5.24
CA GLU A 117 7.93 -5.20 -5.31
C GLU A 117 7.68 -4.47 -3.98
N PHE A 118 8.73 -3.85 -3.45
CA PHE A 118 8.63 -2.96 -2.30
C PHE A 118 8.16 -1.57 -2.73
N LEU A 119 7.06 -1.12 -2.14
CA LEU A 119 6.50 0.20 -2.35
C LEU A 119 7.32 1.25 -1.58
N ARG A 120 7.66 2.33 -2.26
CA ARG A 120 8.37 3.47 -1.67
C ARG A 120 7.41 4.62 -1.49
N ALA A 121 7.31 5.12 -0.27
CA ALA A 121 6.59 6.37 0.00
C ALA A 121 7.40 7.55 -0.56
N THR A 122 6.70 8.54 -1.11
CA THR A 122 7.32 9.82 -1.45
C THR A 122 7.86 10.52 -0.19
N PRO A 123 9.01 11.20 -0.26
CA PRO A 123 9.50 11.96 0.88
C PRO A 123 8.55 13.12 1.17
N LEU A 124 8.37 13.44 2.46
CA LEU A 124 7.38 14.43 2.92
C LEU A 124 7.48 15.78 2.20
N PHE A 125 8.69 16.23 1.86
CA PHE A 125 8.89 17.47 1.11
C PHE A 125 8.22 17.43 -0.27
N VAL A 126 8.33 16.32 -0.99
CA VAL A 126 7.69 16.14 -2.31
C VAL A 126 6.17 16.19 -2.16
N ASP A 127 5.62 15.57 -1.12
CA ASP A 127 4.18 15.63 -0.84
C ASP A 127 3.72 17.08 -0.58
N TYR A 128 4.45 17.86 0.22
CA TYR A 128 4.12 19.26 0.46
C TYR A 128 4.18 20.11 -0.81
N VAL A 129 5.19 19.91 -1.66
CA VAL A 129 5.31 20.61 -2.95
C VAL A 129 4.15 20.25 -3.87
N LEU A 130 3.75 18.98 -3.93
CA LEU A 130 2.60 18.52 -4.71
C LEU A 130 1.28 19.15 -4.23
N ILE A 131 1.05 19.18 -2.91
CA ILE A 131 -0.15 19.81 -2.32
C ILE A 131 -0.16 21.31 -2.59
N GLY A 132 0.96 22.00 -2.35
CA GLY A 132 1.10 23.44 -2.59
C GLY A 132 0.92 23.80 -4.06
N GLY A 133 1.56 23.05 -4.96
CA GLY A 133 1.44 23.22 -6.40
C GLY A 133 0.01 23.02 -6.90
N ALA A 134 -0.68 21.98 -6.41
CA ALA A 134 -2.09 21.75 -6.72
C ALA A 134 -2.99 22.92 -6.26
N GLY A 135 -2.75 23.45 -5.05
CA GLY A 135 -3.48 24.60 -4.52
C GLY A 135 -3.27 25.88 -5.33
N VAL A 136 -2.03 26.19 -5.71
CA VAL A 136 -1.69 27.35 -6.53
C VAL A 136 -2.31 27.23 -7.93
N LEU A 137 -2.25 26.05 -8.53
CA LEU A 137 -2.83 25.79 -9.86
C LEU A 137 -4.35 25.95 -9.83
N ALA A 138 -5.02 25.42 -8.79
CA ALA A 138 -6.45 25.58 -8.60
C ALA A 138 -6.84 27.05 -8.39
N TRP A 139 -6.09 27.80 -7.57
CA TRP A 139 -6.31 29.23 -7.35
C TRP A 139 -6.15 30.03 -8.65
N ALA A 140 -5.06 29.79 -9.40
CA ALA A 140 -4.80 30.47 -10.66
C ALA A 140 -5.91 30.22 -11.69
N LEU A 141 -6.38 28.97 -11.81
CA LEU A 141 -7.51 28.60 -12.66
C LEU A 141 -8.78 29.37 -12.27
N ILE A 142 -9.10 29.46 -10.99
CA ILE A 142 -10.31 30.16 -10.51
C ILE A 142 -10.19 31.69 -10.68
N ALA A 143 -9.00 32.25 -10.44
CA ALA A 143 -8.75 33.68 -10.50
C ALA A 143 -8.79 34.22 -11.96
N PHE A 144 -8.28 33.44 -12.92
CA PHE A 144 -8.19 33.86 -14.32
C PHE A 144 -9.33 33.36 -15.21
N ALA A 145 -9.99 32.24 -14.89
CA ALA A 145 -11.08 31.73 -15.72
C ALA A 145 -12.40 32.47 -15.47
N ARG A 146 -12.77 33.37 -16.40
CA ARG A 146 -14.07 34.08 -16.36
C ARG A 146 -15.29 33.19 -16.63
N ARG A 147 -15.10 31.95 -17.11
CA ARG A 147 -16.18 31.00 -17.42
C ARG A 147 -16.17 29.81 -16.44
N PRO A 148 -17.16 29.69 -15.54
CA PRO A 148 -17.15 28.69 -14.47
C PRO A 148 -17.18 27.25 -14.99
N LEU A 149 -17.83 27.00 -16.14
CA LEU A 149 -17.94 25.67 -16.72
C LEU A 149 -16.59 25.14 -17.24
N ILE A 150 -15.81 26.00 -17.90
CA ILE A 150 -14.47 25.66 -18.40
C ILE A 150 -13.54 25.36 -17.22
N CYS A 151 -13.64 26.16 -16.15
CA CYS A 151 -12.85 25.93 -14.94
C CYS A 151 -13.16 24.57 -14.31
N LEU A 152 -14.43 24.13 -14.32
CA LEU A 152 -14.84 22.84 -13.75
C LEU A 152 -14.33 21.67 -14.59
N ILE A 153 -14.44 21.75 -15.92
CA ILE A 153 -13.91 20.73 -16.82
C ILE A 153 -12.38 20.63 -16.69
N ALA A 154 -11.68 21.76 -16.66
CA ALA A 154 -10.23 21.78 -16.47
C ALA A 154 -9.83 21.15 -15.12
N LEU A 155 -10.57 21.42 -14.05
CA LEU A 155 -10.37 20.80 -12.74
C LEU A 155 -10.44 19.27 -12.82
N PHE A 156 -11.52 18.77 -13.45
CA PHE A 156 -11.78 17.34 -13.55
C PHE A 156 -10.72 16.66 -14.43
N ALA A 157 -10.32 17.31 -15.52
CA ALA A 157 -9.25 16.85 -16.39
C ALA A 157 -7.91 16.73 -15.63
N ILE A 158 -7.56 17.72 -14.81
CA ILE A 158 -6.31 17.66 -14.04
C ILE A 158 -6.38 16.60 -12.94
N CYS A 159 -7.51 16.45 -12.24
CA CYS A 159 -7.69 15.36 -11.29
C CYS A 159 -7.52 13.98 -11.96
N THR A 160 -8.12 13.81 -13.13
CA THR A 160 -8.03 12.56 -13.90
C THR A 160 -6.61 12.30 -14.38
N ALA A 161 -5.93 13.33 -14.89
CA ALA A 161 -4.53 13.24 -15.31
C ALA A 161 -3.61 12.91 -14.13
N TYR A 162 -3.82 13.54 -12.97
CA TYR A 162 -3.06 13.26 -11.76
C TYR A 162 -3.25 11.82 -11.28
N LEU A 163 -4.49 11.33 -11.26
CA LEU A 163 -4.79 9.92 -10.95
C LEU A 163 -4.12 8.96 -11.93
N GLY A 164 -4.14 9.28 -13.23
CA GLY A 164 -3.46 8.49 -14.25
C GLY A 164 -1.95 8.44 -14.04
N VAL A 165 -1.31 9.59 -13.78
CA VAL A 165 0.12 9.66 -13.49
C VAL A 165 0.47 8.92 -12.21
N ALA A 166 -0.31 9.11 -11.14
CA ALA A 166 -0.11 8.40 -9.88
C ALA A 166 -0.24 6.88 -10.06
N ARG A 167 -1.22 6.42 -10.88
CA ARG A 167 -1.40 5.01 -11.19
C ARG A 167 -0.22 4.43 -11.98
N ILE A 168 0.25 5.16 -13.00
CA ILE A 168 1.41 4.73 -13.79
C ILE A 168 2.68 4.66 -12.93
N LEU A 169 2.92 5.66 -12.07
CA LEU A 169 4.08 5.69 -11.19
C LEU A 169 4.01 4.59 -10.12
N TYR A 170 2.82 4.30 -9.61
CA TYR A 170 2.60 3.15 -8.76
C TYR A 170 2.95 1.85 -9.50
N ASP A 171 2.33 1.60 -10.66
CA ASP A 171 2.48 0.34 -11.39
C ASP A 171 3.93 0.13 -11.90
N ARG A 172 4.59 1.18 -12.42
CA ARG A 172 5.92 1.09 -13.05
C ARG A 172 7.10 1.27 -12.08
N ALA A 173 6.96 2.13 -11.07
CA ALA A 173 8.07 2.54 -10.21
C ALA A 173 7.88 2.13 -8.74
N GLY A 174 6.77 1.49 -8.40
CA GLY A 174 6.44 1.13 -7.01
C GLY A 174 6.26 2.36 -6.11
N LEU A 175 6.00 3.53 -6.69
CA LEU A 175 5.93 4.78 -5.93
C LEU A 175 4.51 4.99 -5.40
N PHE A 176 4.38 5.06 -4.08
CA PHE A 176 3.11 5.33 -3.41
C PHE A 176 2.94 6.82 -3.19
N ILE A 177 2.26 7.49 -4.14
CA ILE A 177 1.99 8.93 -4.08
C ILE A 177 0.73 9.20 -3.26
N LEU A 178 0.77 10.25 -2.44
CA LEU A 178 -0.36 10.71 -1.65
C LEU A 178 -1.46 11.31 -2.54
N VAL A 179 -2.56 10.59 -2.74
CA VAL A 179 -3.67 11.02 -3.62
C VAL A 179 -4.82 11.69 -2.86
N VAL A 180 -5.13 11.22 -1.65
CA VAL A 180 -6.33 11.65 -0.92
C VAL A 180 -6.21 13.10 -0.41
N PRO A 181 -5.15 13.48 0.32
CA PRO A 181 -4.88 14.87 0.72
C PRO A 181 -4.79 15.86 -0.45
N THR A 182 -4.17 15.50 -1.56
CA THR A 182 -4.01 16.41 -2.72
C THR A 182 -5.36 16.71 -3.37
N LEU A 183 -6.20 15.69 -3.56
CA LEU A 183 -7.56 15.87 -4.07
C LEU A 183 -8.47 16.60 -3.07
N ALA A 184 -8.30 16.38 -1.76
CA ALA A 184 -9.08 17.07 -0.73
C ALA A 184 -8.74 18.57 -0.65
N ALA A 185 -7.45 18.92 -0.66
CA ALA A 185 -6.99 20.31 -0.69
C ALA A 185 -7.52 21.04 -1.94
N TRP A 186 -7.52 20.35 -3.08
CA TRP A 186 -8.07 20.88 -4.32
C TRP A 186 -9.57 21.20 -4.20
N ASN A 187 -10.37 20.27 -3.68
CA ASN A 187 -11.82 20.46 -3.52
C ASN A 187 -12.20 21.52 -2.47
N ALA A 188 -11.37 21.73 -1.44
CA ALA A 188 -11.61 22.71 -0.39
C ALA A 188 -11.45 24.18 -0.86
N SER A 189 -10.66 24.43 -1.90
CA SER A 189 -10.41 25.78 -2.46
C SER A 189 -11.69 26.56 -2.83
N ARG A 190 -12.79 25.85 -3.16
CA ARG A 190 -14.09 26.46 -3.45
C ARG A 190 -14.69 27.24 -2.28
N LYS A 191 -14.42 26.84 -1.03
CA LYS A 191 -14.97 27.52 0.16
C LYS A 191 -14.25 28.84 0.45
N CYS A 192 -12.91 28.87 0.31
CA CYS A 192 -12.13 30.10 0.52
C CYS A 192 -12.42 31.18 -0.54
N ALA A 193 -12.57 30.81 -1.82
CA ALA A 193 -12.89 31.78 -2.87
C ALA A 193 -14.29 32.41 -2.72
N ARG A 194 -15.22 31.74 -2.04
CA ARG A 194 -16.56 32.26 -1.73
C ARG A 194 -16.55 33.19 -0.50
N ALA A 195 -15.74 32.87 0.50
CA ALA A 195 -15.56 33.69 1.71
C ALA A 195 -14.78 35.00 1.43
N ALA A 196 -13.79 34.97 0.54
CA ALA A 196 -13.06 36.18 0.14
C ALA A 196 -13.94 37.17 -0.66
N ARG A 197 -14.99 36.68 -1.34
CA ARG A 197 -15.90 37.50 -2.16
C ARG A 197 -17.07 38.08 -1.36
N SER A 198 -17.39 37.54 -0.18
CA SER A 198 -18.43 38.09 0.70
C SER A 198 -17.92 39.22 1.60
N ASN A 199 -16.60 39.33 1.81
CA ASN A 199 -15.99 40.35 2.65
C ASN A 199 -15.74 41.69 1.92
N ASP A 200 -15.94 41.73 0.60
CA ASP A 200 -15.77 42.93 -0.24
C ASP A 200 -17.12 43.65 -0.49
N THR A 201 -18.23 43.11 0.01
CA THR A 201 -19.60 43.66 -0.16
C THR A 201 -20.19 44.29 1.09
N SER A 202 -19.41 44.49 2.17
CA SER A 202 -19.87 45.27 3.32
C SER A 202 -19.70 46.77 3.04
N PRO A 203 -20.80 47.56 2.96
CA PRO A 203 -20.67 49.01 2.87
C PRO A 203 -20.03 49.53 4.17
N LYS A 204 -18.96 50.30 4.03
CA LYS A 204 -18.45 51.13 5.12
C LYS A 204 -19.50 52.20 5.40
N ILE A 205 -20.21 52.06 6.51
CA ILE A 205 -20.97 53.13 7.16
C ILE A 205 -20.12 53.61 8.33
#